data_AF-A0A4Q4VE81-F1
#
_entry.id   AF-A0A4Q4VE81-F1
#
_cell.length_a   1.000
_cell.length_b   1.000
_cell.length_c   1.000
_cell.angle_alpha   90.00
_cell.angle_beta   90.00
_cell.angle_gamma   90.00
#
_symmetry.space_group_name_H-M   'P 1'
#
loop_
_entity.id
_entity.type
_entity.pdbx_description
1 polymer ?
#
loop_
_entity_poly.entity_id
_entity_poly.type
_entity_poly.pdbx_seq_one_letter_code
_entity_poly.pdbx_strand_id
1 'polypeptide(L)'
;MTTPSTSRINKTAPGVPKSMGDLQTRFSLKDNSDAEALLKAWPIKEAFHYYLNRCLSNQHSVVEELPEWQEVDQYLLDMRMIPRAKRRDRSLKEVVEEECFNAPYQLMPHVALFVLRAESFLQSDEGTRFDIASQMYDTKQDKEFDRRWRSMDLLCFLVGRHRPNPT
;
A
#
# COMPACT_ATOMS: atom_id res chain seq x y z
N MET A 1 17.90 -35.12 -8.09
CA MET A 1 17.03 -34.22 -7.30
C MET A 1 17.48 -32.80 -7.56
N THR A 2 16.79 -32.11 -8.46
CA THR A 2 17.04 -30.71 -8.82
C THR A 2 16.24 -29.84 -7.85
N THR A 3 16.95 -29.09 -7.02
CA THR A 3 16.38 -28.01 -6.21
C THR A 3 15.82 -26.93 -7.14
N PRO A 4 14.58 -26.45 -6.97
CA PRO A 4 14.14 -25.26 -7.66
C PRO A 4 14.93 -24.09 -7.10
N SER A 5 15.63 -23.39 -7.98
CA SER A 5 16.28 -22.11 -7.70
C SER A 5 15.18 -21.10 -7.41
N THR A 6 14.88 -20.89 -6.12
CA THR A 6 14.11 -19.73 -5.69
C THR A 6 15.02 -18.52 -5.83
N SER A 7 15.21 -18.05 -7.06
CA SER A 7 15.64 -16.68 -7.28
C SER A 7 14.52 -15.81 -6.72
N ARG A 8 14.59 -15.49 -5.42
CA ARG A 8 14.12 -14.20 -4.93
C ARG A 8 14.77 -13.22 -5.87
N ILE A 9 14.02 -12.75 -6.85
CA ILE A 9 14.38 -11.53 -7.54
C ILE A 9 14.37 -10.52 -6.41
N ASN A 10 15.57 -10.23 -5.89
CA ASN A 10 15.84 -8.98 -5.24
C ASN A 10 15.39 -7.95 -6.26
N LYS A 11 14.12 -7.53 -6.16
CA LYS A 11 13.64 -6.32 -6.80
C LYS A 11 14.46 -5.23 -6.15
N THR A 12 15.65 -5.00 -6.68
CA THR A 12 16.40 -3.76 -6.49
C THR A 12 15.40 -2.69 -6.87
N ALA A 13 14.89 -2.01 -5.86
CA ALA A 13 13.83 -1.04 -6.02
C ALA A 13 14.21 -0.10 -7.17
N PRO A 14 13.43 -0.04 -8.27
CA PRO A 14 13.27 1.26 -8.92
C PRO A 14 12.87 2.18 -7.77
N GLY A 15 13.64 3.25 -7.55
CA GLY A 15 13.39 4.16 -6.44
C GLY A 15 11.91 4.55 -6.38
N VAL A 16 11.44 4.92 -5.19
CA VAL A 16 10.07 5.41 -4.94
C VAL A 16 9.58 6.24 -6.14
N PRO A 17 8.38 5.98 -6.71
CA PRO A 17 7.90 6.71 -7.87
C PRO A 17 7.89 8.22 -7.59
N LYS A 18 8.46 9.01 -8.50
CA LYS A 18 8.51 10.48 -8.39
C LYS A 18 7.74 11.17 -9.51
N SER A 19 7.44 10.45 -10.59
CA SER A 19 6.73 10.96 -11.76
C SER A 19 5.49 10.11 -12.10
N MET A 20 4.59 10.67 -12.91
CA MET A 20 3.44 9.93 -13.45
C MET A 20 3.88 8.73 -14.31
N GLY A 21 5.00 8.87 -15.05
CA GLY A 21 5.56 7.78 -15.85
C GLY A 21 6.09 6.62 -14.99
N ASP A 22 6.61 6.92 -13.80
CA ASP A 22 7.03 5.88 -12.83
C ASP A 22 5.81 5.09 -12.35
N LEU A 23 4.71 5.76 -12.00
CA LEU A 23 3.46 5.11 -11.61
C LEU A 23 2.84 4.30 -12.76
N GLN A 24 2.82 4.87 -13.97
CA GLN A 24 2.38 4.16 -15.16
C GLN A 24 3.15 2.86 -15.33
N THR A 25 4.49 2.93 -15.29
CA THR A 25 5.37 1.77 -15.42
C THR A 25 5.11 0.76 -14.31
N ARG A 26 4.99 1.24 -13.07
CA ARG A 26 4.84 0.39 -11.89
C ARG A 26 3.55 -0.40 -11.89
N PHE A 27 2.46 0.18 -12.38
CA PHE A 27 1.16 -0.50 -12.50
C PHE A 27 0.94 -1.14 -13.87
N SER A 28 1.92 -1.04 -14.79
CA SER A 28 1.81 -1.50 -16.19
C SER A 28 0.60 -0.90 -16.90
N LEU A 29 0.34 0.38 -16.67
CA LEU A 29 -0.79 1.11 -17.24
C LEU A 29 -0.51 1.54 -18.68
N LYS A 30 -1.57 1.75 -19.45
CA LYS A 30 -1.47 2.08 -20.87
C LYS A 30 -0.77 3.42 -21.10
N ASP A 31 -1.13 4.42 -20.30
CA ASP A 31 -0.61 5.78 -20.40
C ASP A 31 -0.71 6.55 -19.06
N ASN A 32 -0.22 7.80 -19.07
CA ASN A 32 -0.27 8.68 -17.90
C ASN A 32 -1.70 9.06 -17.49
N SER A 33 -2.69 8.97 -18.38
CA SER A 33 -4.08 9.29 -18.06
C SER A 33 -4.71 8.19 -17.20
N ASP A 34 -4.36 6.92 -17.43
CA ASP A 34 -4.73 5.81 -16.55
C ASP A 34 -4.09 5.96 -15.16
N ALA A 35 -2.82 6.37 -15.11
CA ALA A 35 -2.15 6.64 -13.84
C ALA A 35 -2.84 7.80 -13.08
N GLU A 36 -3.26 8.85 -13.79
CA GLU A 36 -4.02 9.94 -13.18
C GLU A 36 -5.42 9.50 -12.72
N ALA A 37 -6.08 8.63 -13.49
CA ALA A 37 -7.36 8.05 -13.12
C ALA A 37 -7.25 7.18 -11.86
N LEU A 38 -6.18 6.41 -11.70
CA LEU A 38 -5.88 5.66 -10.47
C LEU A 38 -5.78 6.60 -9.26
N LEU A 39 -5.02 7.70 -9.38
CA LEU A 39 -4.89 8.69 -8.29
C LEU A 39 -6.22 9.40 -7.97
N LYS A 40 -7.09 9.55 -8.98
CA LYS A 40 -8.41 10.19 -8.85
C LYS A 40 -9.50 9.24 -8.38
N ALA A 41 -9.26 7.92 -8.38
CA ALA A 41 -10.22 6.92 -7.94
C ALA A 41 -10.66 7.22 -6.50
N TRP A 42 -11.97 7.25 -6.29
CA TRP A 42 -12.54 7.65 -4.99
C TRP A 42 -12.00 6.81 -3.81
N PRO A 43 -11.89 5.47 -3.90
CA PRO A 43 -11.32 4.66 -2.82
C PRO A 43 -9.88 5.02 -2.46
N ILE A 44 -9.06 5.37 -3.46
CA ILE A 44 -7.66 5.77 -3.25
C ILE A 44 -7.59 7.15 -2.60
N LYS A 45 -8.39 8.11 -3.09
CA LYS A 45 -8.48 9.45 -2.49
C LYS A 45 -8.96 9.38 -1.05
N GLU A 46 -9.98 8.58 -0.77
CA GLU A 46 -10.52 8.41 0.57
C GLU A 46 -9.50 7.76 1.51
N ALA A 47 -8.83 6.69 1.08
CA ALA A 47 -7.76 6.05 1.85
C ALA A 47 -6.64 7.04 2.17
N PHE A 48 -6.25 7.86 1.19
CA PHE A 48 -5.22 8.87 1.40
C PHE A 48 -5.68 10.00 2.33
N HIS A 49 -6.92 10.50 2.19
CA HIS A 49 -7.47 11.49 3.11
C HIS A 49 -7.51 10.98 4.56
N TYR A 50 -7.85 9.71 4.76
CA TYR A 50 -7.81 9.10 6.08
C TYR A 50 -6.39 9.09 6.66
N TYR A 51 -5.41 8.70 5.84
CA TYR A 51 -3.99 8.78 6.19
C TYR A 51 -3.57 10.22 6.54
N LEU A 52 -3.91 11.21 5.71
CA LEU A 52 -3.57 12.62 5.92
C LEU A 52 -4.10 13.17 7.25
N ASN A 53 -5.40 12.97 7.52
CA ASN A 53 -6.07 13.53 8.70
C ASN A 53 -5.51 13.01 10.02
N ARG A 54 -4.89 11.82 10.02
CA ARG A 54 -4.32 11.22 11.24
C ARG A 54 -2.82 11.38 11.31
N CYS A 55 -2.11 11.26 10.20
CA CYS A 55 -0.65 11.28 10.17
C CYS A 55 -0.09 12.69 9.95
N LEU A 56 -0.62 13.47 9.00
CA LEU A 56 -0.07 14.79 8.70
C LEU A 56 -0.65 15.90 9.60
N SER A 57 -1.89 15.78 10.06
CA SER A 57 -2.47 16.76 10.99
C SER A 57 -1.87 16.74 12.39
N ASN A 58 -1.28 15.61 12.81
CA ASN A 58 -0.66 15.44 14.12
C ASN A 58 0.86 15.71 14.12
N GLN A 59 1.47 15.96 12.96
CA GLN A 59 2.92 16.08 12.81
C GLN A 59 3.32 17.50 12.41
N HIS A 60 3.37 18.42 13.38
CA HIS A 60 4.14 19.66 13.21
C HIS A 60 5.67 19.43 13.23
N SER A 61 6.17 18.22 13.56
CA SER A 61 7.61 18.01 13.72
C SER A 61 8.17 16.62 13.40
N VAL A 62 7.40 15.65 12.90
CA VAL A 62 7.96 14.32 12.64
C VAL A 62 7.70 13.93 11.21
N VAL A 63 8.61 14.32 10.32
CA VAL A 63 8.73 13.73 8.98
C VAL A 63 9.32 12.33 9.17
N GLU A 64 8.57 11.40 9.76
CA GLU A 64 8.99 10.00 9.77
C GLU A 64 9.03 9.52 8.32
N GLU A 65 10.13 8.88 7.95
CA GLU A 65 10.19 8.15 6.69
C GLU A 65 9.12 7.07 6.71
N LEU A 66 8.42 6.91 5.58
CA LEU A 66 7.46 5.83 5.44
C LEU A 66 8.19 4.49 5.60
N PRO A 67 7.57 3.49 6.27
CA PRO A 67 8.18 2.18 6.42
C PRO A 67 8.38 1.51 5.06
N GLU A 68 9.30 0.56 4.99
CA GLU A 68 9.45 -0.27 3.79
C GLU A 68 8.25 -1.23 3.63
N TRP A 69 7.96 -1.66 2.40
CA TRP A 69 6.80 -2.52 2.14
C TRP A 69 6.88 -3.87 2.87
N GLN A 70 8.10 -4.38 3.11
CA GLN A 70 8.34 -5.62 3.84
C GLN A 70 7.97 -5.48 5.31
N GLU A 71 8.21 -4.30 5.91
CA GLU A 71 7.83 -4.03 7.30
C GLU A 71 6.30 -3.99 7.44
N VAL A 72 5.62 -3.42 6.44
CA VAL A 72 4.15 -3.41 6.38
C VAL A 72 3.60 -4.83 6.18
N ASP A 73 4.19 -5.63 5.29
CA ASP A 73 3.78 -7.03 5.09
C ASP A 73 3.97 -7.85 6.37
N GLN A 74 5.11 -7.70 7.05
CA GLN A 74 5.36 -8.36 8.34
C GLN A 74 4.35 -7.92 9.41
N TYR A 75 4.08 -6.62 9.52
CA TYR A 75 3.05 -6.12 10.43
C TYR A 75 1.68 -6.73 10.14
N LEU A 76 1.26 -6.79 8.87
CA LEU A 76 -0.01 -7.39 8.47
C LEU A 76 -0.07 -8.90 8.80
N LEU A 77 1.04 -9.62 8.64
CA LEU A 77 1.16 -11.03 9.06
C LEU A 77 0.99 -11.16 10.57
N ASP A 78 1.64 -10.32 11.36
CA ASP A 78 1.55 -10.33 12.83
C ASP A 78 0.10 -10.06 13.27
N MET A 79 -0.55 -9.05 12.67
CA MET A 79 -1.95 -8.72 12.93
C MET A 79 -2.92 -9.86 12.60
N ARG A 80 -2.68 -10.63 11.53
CA ARG A 80 -3.45 -11.86 11.21
C ARG A 80 -3.30 -12.94 12.29
N MET A 81 -2.15 -12.99 12.96
CA MET A 81 -1.83 -14.00 13.96
C MET A 81 -2.37 -13.66 15.35
N ILE A 82 -2.81 -12.41 15.60
CA ILE A 82 -3.33 -11.97 16.89
C ILE A 82 -4.57 -12.80 17.29
N PRO A 83 -4.61 -13.36 18.52
CA PRO A 83 -5.72 -14.21 19.00
C PRO A 83 -7.11 -13.54 18.94
N ARG A 84 -7.18 -12.21 19.04
CA ARG A 84 -8.43 -11.45 18.94
C ARG A 84 -9.04 -11.45 17.54
N ALA A 85 -8.20 -11.48 16.49
CA ALA A 85 -8.66 -11.60 15.11
C ALA A 85 -9.33 -12.96 14.87
N LYS A 86 -8.73 -14.04 15.41
CA LYS A 86 -9.23 -15.41 15.27
C LYS A 86 -10.55 -15.69 16.00
N ARG A 87 -10.89 -14.93 17.04
CA ARG A 87 -12.08 -15.18 17.89
C ARG A 87 -13.37 -14.50 17.42
N ARG A 88 -13.30 -13.53 16.50
CA ARG A 88 -14.46 -12.70 16.12
C ARG A 88 -14.81 -12.70 14.63
N ASP A 89 -14.16 -13.55 13.83
CA ASP A 89 -14.31 -13.57 12.37
C ASP A 89 -14.17 -12.19 11.72
N ARG A 90 -13.31 -11.35 12.32
CA ARG A 90 -13.08 -9.98 11.86
C ARG A 90 -12.10 -10.00 10.70
N SER A 91 -12.39 -9.18 9.71
CA SER A 91 -11.46 -8.94 8.62
C SER A 91 -10.19 -8.26 9.15
N LEU A 92 -9.05 -8.54 8.52
CA LEU A 92 -7.78 -7.89 8.87
C LEU A 92 -7.87 -6.35 8.83
N LYS A 93 -8.65 -5.83 7.88
CA LYS A 93 -8.93 -4.39 7.75
C LYS A 93 -9.57 -3.83 9.02
N GLU A 94 -10.59 -4.49 9.56
CA GLU A 94 -11.26 -4.04 10.80
C GLU A 94 -10.31 -4.07 12.01
N VAL A 95 -9.44 -5.09 12.09
CA VAL A 95 -8.47 -5.19 13.19
C VAL A 95 -7.46 -4.03 13.13
N VAL A 96 -6.91 -3.74 11.95
CA VAL A 96 -5.97 -2.62 11.77
C VAL A 96 -6.67 -1.27 11.96
N GLU A 97 -7.92 -1.14 11.52
CA GLU A 97 -8.72 0.05 11.72
C GLU A 97 -9.00 0.32 13.21
N GLU A 98 -9.29 -0.71 14.01
CA GLU A 98 -9.38 -0.59 15.47
C GLU A 98 -8.07 -0.08 16.10
N GLU A 99 -6.91 -0.56 15.65
CA GLU A 99 -5.60 -0.07 16.13
C GLU A 99 -5.39 1.41 15.78
N CYS A 100 -5.82 1.86 14.60
CA CYS A 100 -5.76 3.28 14.21
C CYS A 100 -6.56 4.22 15.13
N PHE A 101 -7.61 3.72 15.81
CA PHE A 101 -8.52 4.55 16.61
C PHE A 101 -8.33 4.40 18.12
N ASN A 102 -8.00 3.20 18.58
CA ASN A 102 -8.05 2.86 20.01
C ASN A 102 -6.68 2.90 20.70
N ALA A 103 -5.59 2.92 19.96
CA ALA A 103 -4.23 2.98 20.48
C ALA A 103 -3.67 4.42 20.46
N PRO A 104 -2.61 4.72 21.25
CA PRO A 104 -1.80 5.91 21.02
C PRO A 104 -1.37 6.00 19.56
N TYR A 105 -1.21 7.22 19.04
CA TYR A 105 -0.83 7.41 17.63
C TYR A 105 0.45 6.64 17.28
N GLN A 106 0.36 5.82 16.22
CA GLN A 106 1.47 5.08 15.63
C GLN A 106 1.33 5.12 14.11
N LEU A 107 2.43 5.34 13.39
CA LEU A 107 2.41 5.44 11.92
C LEU A 107 2.02 4.11 11.23
N MET A 108 2.57 3.00 11.70
CA MET A 108 2.45 1.69 11.05
C MET A 108 0.98 1.23 10.80
N PRO A 109 0.06 1.28 11.79
CA PRO A 109 -1.35 0.95 11.55
C PRO A 109 -2.01 1.79 10.45
N HIS A 110 -1.70 3.09 10.37
CA HIS A 110 -2.28 3.99 9.36
C HIS A 110 -1.74 3.69 7.96
N VAL A 111 -0.45 3.39 7.83
CA VAL A 111 0.16 2.93 6.58
C VAL A 111 -0.44 1.59 6.15
N ALA A 112 -0.52 0.63 7.06
CA ALA A 112 -1.12 -0.68 6.81
C ALA A 112 -2.60 -0.57 6.39
N LEU A 113 -3.37 0.33 7.01
CA LEU A 113 -4.76 0.55 6.63
C LEU A 113 -4.90 1.14 5.22
N PHE A 114 -4.02 2.07 4.84
CA PHE A 114 -3.96 2.58 3.47
C PHE A 114 -3.70 1.44 2.48
N VAL A 115 -2.69 0.62 2.76
CA VAL A 115 -2.31 -0.53 1.91
C VAL A 115 -3.48 -1.50 1.76
N LEU A 116 -4.16 -1.87 2.85
CA LEU A 116 -5.33 -2.76 2.80
C LEU A 116 -6.50 -2.17 1.99
N ARG A 117 -6.74 -0.86 2.09
CA ARG A 117 -7.79 -0.18 1.31
C ARG A 117 -7.42 -0.12 -0.17
N ALA A 118 -6.17 0.18 -0.51
CA ALA A 118 -5.67 0.18 -1.87
C ALA A 118 -5.69 -1.23 -2.49
N GLU A 119 -5.22 -2.25 -1.78
CA GLU A 119 -5.29 -3.66 -2.19
C GLU A 119 -6.74 -4.10 -2.45
N SER A 120 -7.66 -3.73 -1.57
CA SER A 120 -9.08 -4.07 -1.71
C SER A 120 -9.69 -3.40 -2.94
N PHE A 121 -9.30 -2.15 -3.22
CA PHE A 121 -9.72 -1.46 -4.44
C PHE A 121 -9.18 -2.15 -5.70
N LEU A 122 -7.89 -2.47 -5.76
CA LEU A 122 -7.29 -3.15 -6.92
C LEU A 122 -7.94 -4.50 -7.23
N GLN A 123 -8.55 -5.13 -6.23
CA GLN A 123 -9.28 -6.40 -6.35
C GLN A 123 -10.77 -6.23 -6.69
N SER A 124 -11.30 -5.01 -6.67
CA SER A 124 -12.69 -4.74 -7.02
C SER A 124 -12.88 -4.70 -8.54
N ASP A 125 -14.13 -4.85 -9.01
CA ASP A 125 -14.48 -4.77 -10.44
C ASP A 125 -13.94 -3.48 -11.08
N GLU A 126 -14.05 -2.34 -10.39
CA GLU A 126 -13.53 -1.06 -10.86
C GLU A 126 -12.00 -1.00 -10.86
N GLY A 127 -11.34 -1.56 -9.84
CA GLY A 127 -9.90 -1.45 -9.68
C GLY A 127 -9.09 -2.47 -10.47
N THR A 128 -9.71 -3.56 -10.94
CA THR A 128 -9.02 -4.60 -11.72
C THR A 128 -8.34 -4.06 -12.98
N ARG A 129 -8.88 -3.00 -13.59
CA ARG A 129 -8.26 -2.32 -14.74
C ARG A 129 -6.91 -1.67 -14.42
N PHE A 130 -6.62 -1.41 -13.14
CA PHE A 130 -5.36 -0.85 -12.66
C PHE A 130 -4.43 -1.93 -12.09
N ASP A 131 -4.89 -3.17 -11.93
CA ASP A 131 -4.14 -4.27 -11.30
C ASP A 131 -3.39 -5.15 -12.32
N ILE A 132 -3.06 -4.60 -13.49
CA ILE A 132 -2.48 -5.30 -14.64
C ILE A 132 -1.15 -5.95 -14.28
N ALA A 133 -0.27 -5.24 -13.57
CA ALA A 133 1.03 -5.77 -13.15
C ALA A 133 0.90 -7.06 -12.31
N SER A 134 -0.15 -7.22 -11.50
CA SER A 134 -0.36 -8.45 -10.72
C SER A 134 -0.67 -9.67 -11.60
N GLN A 135 -1.19 -9.47 -12.81
CA GLN A 135 -1.57 -10.56 -13.70
C GLN A 135 -0.36 -11.31 -14.26
N MET A 136 0.85 -10.74 -14.12
CA MET A 136 2.12 -11.34 -14.56
C MET A 136 2.61 -12.47 -13.63
N TYR A 137 1.99 -12.67 -12.47
CA TYR A 137 2.40 -13.69 -11.51
C TYR A 137 1.45 -14.89 -11.52
N ASP A 138 2.01 -16.08 -11.32
CA ASP A 138 1.23 -17.32 -11.33
C ASP A 138 0.61 -17.61 -9.95
N THR A 139 1.33 -17.31 -8.87
CA THR A 139 0.89 -17.67 -7.52
C THR A 139 0.07 -16.55 -6.87
N LYS A 140 -0.90 -16.94 -6.03
CA LYS A 140 -1.69 -15.98 -5.23
C LYS A 140 -0.80 -15.15 -4.31
N GLN A 141 0.23 -15.77 -3.74
CA GLN A 141 1.14 -15.11 -2.81
C GLN A 141 1.96 -14.01 -3.48
N ASP A 142 2.51 -14.29 -4.67
CA ASP A 142 3.28 -13.30 -5.43
C ASP A 142 2.41 -12.11 -5.85
N LYS A 143 1.14 -12.37 -6.22
CA LYS A 143 0.16 -11.31 -6.50
C LYS A 143 -0.09 -10.41 -5.30
N GLU A 144 -0.27 -11.00 -4.12
CA GLU A 144 -0.49 -10.22 -2.88
C GLU A 144 0.73 -9.36 -2.53
N PHE A 145 1.95 -9.91 -2.64
CA PHE A 145 3.18 -9.16 -2.39
C PHE A 145 3.39 -8.02 -3.41
N ASP A 146 3.14 -8.29 -4.68
CA ASP A 146 3.23 -7.27 -5.72
C ASP A 146 2.23 -6.13 -5.49
N ARG A 147 0.98 -6.44 -5.09
CA ARG A 147 -0.02 -5.42 -4.75
C ARG A 147 0.40 -4.60 -3.52
N ARG A 148 0.93 -5.22 -2.48
CA ARG A 148 1.43 -4.52 -1.29
C ARG A 148 2.52 -3.53 -1.64
N TRP A 149 3.49 -4.02 -2.40
CA TRP A 149 4.60 -3.21 -2.90
C TRP A 149 4.10 -2.01 -3.69
N ARG A 150 3.22 -2.22 -4.68
CA ARG A 150 2.64 -1.13 -5.48
C ARG A 150 1.75 -0.19 -4.68
N SER A 151 1.04 -0.69 -3.67
CA SER A 151 0.24 0.15 -2.76
C SER A 151 1.14 1.03 -1.90
N MET A 152 2.29 0.54 -1.48
CA MET A 152 3.30 1.36 -0.81
C MET A 152 3.90 2.42 -1.73
N ASP A 153 4.25 2.05 -2.96
CA ASP A 153 4.71 3.01 -3.97
C ASP A 153 3.70 4.13 -4.22
N LEU A 154 2.42 3.76 -4.28
CA LEU A 154 1.31 4.70 -4.42
C LEU A 154 1.23 5.66 -3.23
N LEU A 155 1.35 5.16 -1.99
CA LEU A 155 1.37 6.00 -0.79
C LEU A 155 2.57 6.96 -0.80
N CYS A 156 3.76 6.45 -1.10
CA CYS A 156 4.98 7.24 -1.16
C CYS A 156 4.88 8.37 -2.20
N PHE A 157 4.33 8.07 -3.38
CA PHE A 157 4.07 9.08 -4.40
C PHE A 157 3.10 10.16 -3.92
N LEU A 158 1.98 9.76 -3.30
CA LEU A 158 0.96 10.68 -2.80
C LEU A 158 1.50 11.58 -1.67
N VAL A 159 2.26 11.02 -0.73
CA VAL A 159 2.95 11.77 0.33
C VAL A 159 3.97 12.74 -0.27
N GLY A 160 4.76 12.29 -1.24
CA GLY A 160 5.72 13.15 -1.96
C GLY A 160 5.05 14.34 -2.64
N ARG A 161 3.87 14.15 -3.25
CA ARG A 161 3.07 15.24 -3.86
C ARG A 161 2.42 16.18 -2.83
N HIS A 162 2.12 15.69 -1.64
CA HIS A 162 1.46 16.48 -0.59
C HIS A 162 2.45 17.27 0.27
N ARG A 163 3.74 16.90 0.29
CA ARG A 163 4.76 17.71 1.00
C ARG A 163 4.79 19.12 0.38
N PRO A 164 4.62 20.19 1.17
CA PRO A 164 4.86 21.54 0.67
C PRO A 164 6.31 21.59 0.21
N ASN A 165 6.55 22.17 -0.98
CA ASN A 165 7.91 22.45 -1.43
C ASN A 165 8.63 23.21 -0.30
N PRO A 166 9.83 22.79 0.12
CA PRO A 166 10.63 23.62 1.00
C PRO A 166 10.92 24.92 0.25
N THR A 167 10.23 25.99 0.64
CA THR A 167 10.58 27.38 0.26
C THR A 167 11.91 27.77 0.86
#